data_AF-Q3AQ42-F1
#
_entry.id   AF-Q3AQ42-F1
#
_cell.length_a   1.000
_cell.length_b   1.000
_cell.length_c   1.000
_cell.angle_alpha   90.00
_cell.angle_beta   90.00
_cell.angle_gamma   90.00
#
_symmetry.space_group_name_H-M   'P 1'
#
loop_
_entity.id
_entity.type
_entity.pdbx_description
1 polymer ?
#
loop_
_entity_poly.entity_id
_entity_poly.type
_entity_poly.pdbx_seq_one_letter_code
_entity_poly.pdbx_strand_id
1 'polypeptide(L)'
;MDNTKQDFEKRKKEIESYFNFLLIFDDDKTKIRYIKDGILVNEKINPVFQITLIANSFLILYNLIESTIRNSIIEIYEKIEADEITYETLSENLKKIWIKQKTDKLKENNFKQDTLRGYIAEIANDILNRETIRFDKDNLEFSGNLDARKIRDLADSIGFQKTVNGQNLVDIKNKRNRLAHGEHTFYDVGKDYTVNDVIEFKTETFNYLSDIITNIDHFISTQAYKIKN
;
A
#
# COMPACT_ATOMS: atom_id res chain seq x y z
N MET A 1 11.11 11.35 -0.58
CA MET A 1 10.46 10.21 -1.26
C MET A 1 11.45 9.25 -1.91
N ASP A 2 12.76 9.36 -1.65
CA ASP A 2 13.76 8.63 -2.43
C ASP A 2 13.72 7.13 -2.12
N ASN A 3 13.55 6.77 -0.85
CA ASN A 3 13.43 5.37 -0.42
C ASN A 3 12.19 4.72 -1.03
N THR A 4 11.03 5.37 -0.93
CA THR A 4 9.78 4.83 -1.48
C THR A 4 9.82 4.74 -3.01
N LYS A 5 10.37 5.75 -3.70
CA LYS A 5 10.55 5.71 -5.17
C LYS A 5 11.45 4.56 -5.61
N GLN A 6 12.56 4.34 -4.90
CA GLN A 6 13.48 3.23 -5.20
C GLN A 6 12.83 1.86 -4.99
N ASP A 7 12.13 1.65 -3.87
CA ASP A 7 11.41 0.40 -3.61
C ASP A 7 10.29 0.16 -4.63
N PHE A 8 9.53 1.20 -4.96
CA PHE A 8 8.47 1.15 -5.97
C PHE A 8 9.01 0.75 -7.35
N GLU A 9 10.10 1.39 -7.82
CA GLU A 9 10.71 1.05 -9.12
C GLU A 9 11.34 -0.35 -9.12
N LYS A 10 11.91 -0.80 -8.00
CA LYS A 10 12.39 -2.17 -7.84
C LYS A 10 11.24 -3.17 -8.00
N ARG A 11 10.14 -2.97 -7.27
CA ARG A 11 8.95 -3.84 -7.34
C ARG A 11 8.30 -3.81 -8.71
N LYS A 12 8.23 -2.66 -9.38
CA LYS A 12 7.74 -2.55 -10.75
C LYS A 12 8.51 -3.47 -11.69
N LYS A 13 9.84 -3.51 -11.62
CA LYS A 13 10.67 -4.40 -12.46
C LYS A 13 10.38 -5.88 -12.20
N GLU A 14 10.22 -6.27 -10.93
CA GLU A 14 9.84 -7.65 -10.57
C GLU A 14 8.48 -8.03 -11.16
N ILE A 15 7.52 -7.11 -11.08
CA ILE A 15 6.16 -7.28 -11.60
C ILE A 15 6.17 -7.31 -13.14
N GLU A 16 6.90 -6.40 -13.79
CA GLU A 16 7.05 -6.41 -15.25
C GLU A 16 7.63 -7.72 -15.75
N SER A 17 8.64 -8.27 -15.07
CA SER A 17 9.17 -9.61 -15.38
C SER A 17 8.09 -10.68 -15.32
N TYR A 18 7.26 -10.67 -14.27
CA TYR A 18 6.14 -11.58 -14.11
C TYR A 18 5.10 -11.47 -15.24
N PHE A 19 4.71 -10.26 -15.62
CA PHE A 19 3.74 -10.02 -16.70
C PHE A 19 4.29 -10.32 -18.09
N ASN A 20 5.59 -10.08 -18.32
CA ASN A 20 6.26 -10.49 -19.55
C ASN A 20 6.23 -12.02 -19.71
N PHE A 21 6.40 -12.75 -18.61
CA PHE A 21 6.28 -14.21 -18.60
C PHE A 21 4.85 -14.68 -18.87
N LEU A 22 3.85 -14.00 -18.29
CA LEU A 22 2.43 -14.29 -18.59
C LEU A 22 2.11 -14.14 -20.08
N LEU A 23 2.61 -13.09 -20.74
CA LEU A 23 2.43 -12.87 -22.18
C LEU A 23 3.04 -14.00 -23.03
N ILE A 24 4.21 -14.51 -22.65
CA ILE A 24 4.83 -15.64 -23.35
C ILE A 24 3.91 -16.86 -23.30
N PHE A 25 3.23 -17.09 -22.17
CA PHE A 25 2.35 -18.23 -21.98
C PHE A 25 0.97 -18.08 -22.63
N ASP A 26 0.61 -16.86 -23.04
CA ASP A 26 -0.63 -16.57 -23.76
C ASP A 26 -0.57 -16.94 -25.25
N ASP A 27 0.63 -17.18 -25.79
CA ASP A 27 0.78 -17.67 -27.17
C ASP A 27 0.50 -19.18 -27.26
N ASP A 28 -0.52 -19.56 -28.03
CA ASP A 28 -0.92 -20.93 -28.34
C ASP A 28 0.22 -21.83 -28.88
N LYS A 29 1.26 -21.22 -29.44
CA LYS A 29 2.45 -21.91 -29.97
C LYS A 29 3.52 -22.15 -28.91
N THR A 30 3.46 -21.48 -27.76
CA THR A 30 4.43 -21.62 -26.68
C THR A 30 4.41 -23.04 -26.10
N LYS A 31 5.62 -23.58 -25.90
CA LYS A 31 5.84 -24.89 -25.29
C LYS A 31 7.01 -24.80 -24.32
N ILE A 32 6.91 -25.50 -23.19
CA ILE A 32 8.03 -25.70 -22.27
C ILE A 32 8.84 -26.89 -22.77
N ARG A 33 10.16 -26.68 -22.85
CA ARG A 33 11.14 -27.72 -23.16
C ARG A 33 11.96 -28.02 -21.92
N TYR A 34 11.99 -29.28 -21.50
CA TYR A 34 12.75 -29.72 -20.33
C TYR A 34 13.21 -31.18 -20.50
N ILE A 35 14.15 -31.62 -19.65
CA ILE A 35 14.61 -33.01 -19.63
C ILE A 35 13.94 -33.72 -18.46
N LYS A 36 13.30 -34.86 -18.74
CA LYS A 36 12.70 -35.74 -17.74
C LYS A 36 13.24 -37.14 -17.96
N ASP A 37 13.89 -37.71 -16.95
CA ASP A 37 14.48 -39.06 -17.00
C ASP A 37 15.41 -39.26 -18.22
N GLY A 38 16.19 -38.23 -18.56
CA GLY A 38 17.12 -38.25 -19.72
C GLY A 38 16.45 -38.04 -21.08
N ILE A 39 15.13 -37.90 -21.13
CA ILE A 39 14.36 -37.70 -22.37
C ILE A 39 14.01 -36.21 -22.52
N LEU A 40 14.23 -35.67 -23.72
CA LEU A 40 13.79 -34.32 -24.05
C LEU A 40 12.27 -34.30 -24.22
N VAL A 41 11.60 -33.55 -23.36
CA VAL A 41 10.15 -33.36 -23.36
C VAL A 41 9.82 -31.96 -23.91
N ASN A 42 8.78 -31.88 -24.74
CA ASN A 42 8.19 -30.63 -25.18
C ASN A 42 6.69 -30.67 -24.85
N GLU A 43 6.26 -29.86 -23.89
CA GLU A 43 4.87 -29.84 -23.42
C GLU A 43 4.24 -28.47 -23.63
N LYS A 44 2.94 -28.45 -23.95
CA LYS A 44 2.16 -27.22 -23.94
C LYS A 44 1.95 -26.75 -22.50
N ILE A 45 1.78 -25.45 -22.32
CA ILE A 45 1.36 -24.89 -21.03
C ILE A 45 -0.01 -25.47 -20.68
N ASN A 46 -0.16 -25.92 -19.43
CA ASN A 46 -1.45 -26.36 -18.93
C ASN A 46 -2.38 -25.13 -18.77
N PRO A 47 -3.57 -25.10 -19.39
CA PRO A 47 -4.49 -23.96 -19.30
C PRO A 47 -4.88 -23.60 -17.85
N VAL A 48 -5.05 -24.60 -16.98
CA VAL A 48 -5.35 -24.36 -15.55
C VAL A 48 -4.18 -23.67 -14.85
N PHE A 49 -2.94 -24.00 -15.23
CA PHE A 49 -1.76 -23.32 -14.69
C PHE A 49 -1.70 -21.86 -15.15
N GLN A 50 -1.97 -21.58 -16.43
CA GLN A 50 -2.03 -20.21 -16.93
C GLN A 50 -3.09 -19.38 -16.20
N ILE A 51 -4.29 -19.92 -16.01
CA ILE A 51 -5.36 -19.29 -15.22
C ILE A 51 -4.92 -19.04 -13.78
N THR A 52 -4.20 -19.99 -13.18
CA THR A 52 -3.64 -19.84 -11.82
C THR A 52 -2.66 -18.68 -11.74
N LEU A 53 -1.81 -18.51 -12.76
CA LEU A 53 -0.92 -17.37 -12.85
C LEU A 53 -1.73 -16.07 -13.02
N ILE A 54 -2.70 -16.00 -13.91
CA ILE A 54 -3.57 -14.81 -14.06
C ILE A 54 -4.14 -14.37 -12.70
N ALA A 55 -4.69 -15.30 -11.91
CA ALA A 55 -5.20 -15.00 -10.57
C ALA A 55 -4.11 -14.52 -9.58
N ASN A 56 -2.89 -15.06 -9.66
CA ASN A 56 -1.76 -14.63 -8.81
C ASN A 56 -1.37 -13.16 -9.06
N SER A 57 -1.62 -12.63 -10.26
CA SER A 57 -1.44 -11.20 -10.57
C SER A 57 -2.12 -10.28 -9.54
N PHE A 58 -3.31 -10.64 -9.05
CA PHE A 58 -4.02 -9.84 -8.04
C PHE A 58 -3.30 -9.80 -6.68
N LEU A 59 -2.62 -10.89 -6.28
CA LEU A 59 -1.81 -10.91 -5.05
C LEU A 59 -0.61 -9.98 -5.19
N ILE A 60 0.08 -10.08 -6.32
CA ILE A 60 1.28 -9.30 -6.64
C ILE A 60 0.96 -7.80 -6.72
N LEU A 61 -0.09 -7.42 -7.45
CA LEU A 61 -0.52 -6.03 -7.57
C LEU A 61 -0.99 -5.46 -6.23
N TYR A 62 -1.72 -6.24 -5.43
CA TYR A 62 -2.15 -5.80 -4.12
C TYR A 62 -0.96 -5.61 -3.16
N ASN A 63 0.07 -6.47 -3.23
CA ASN A 63 1.29 -6.28 -2.44
C ASN A 63 2.01 -4.97 -2.81
N LEU A 64 2.06 -4.63 -4.10
CA LEU A 64 2.60 -3.34 -4.55
C LEU A 64 1.82 -2.17 -3.97
N ILE A 65 0.48 -2.21 -4.01
CA ILE A 65 -0.38 -1.16 -3.45
C ILE A 65 -0.09 -0.99 -1.96
N GLU A 66 -0.11 -2.07 -1.18
CA GLU A 66 0.05 -1.98 0.27
C GLU A 66 1.46 -1.50 0.67
N SER A 67 2.50 -2.05 0.04
CA SER A 67 3.89 -1.64 0.31
C SER A 67 4.13 -0.18 -0.06
N THR A 68 3.65 0.28 -1.22
CA THR A 68 3.85 1.65 -1.68
C THR A 68 3.17 2.66 -0.76
N ILE A 69 1.90 2.42 -0.40
CA ILE A 69 1.18 3.33 0.49
C ILE A 69 1.82 3.33 1.88
N ARG A 70 2.12 2.16 2.46
CA ARG A 70 2.77 2.05 3.77
C ARG A 70 4.10 2.82 3.79
N ASN A 71 4.99 2.56 2.84
CA ASN A 71 6.30 3.20 2.78
C ASN A 71 6.18 4.71 2.60
N SER A 72 5.24 5.17 1.76
CA SER A 72 5.01 6.61 1.56
C SER A 72 4.59 7.31 2.86
N ILE A 73 3.70 6.71 3.66
CA ILE A 73 3.26 7.30 4.93
C ILE A 73 4.38 7.29 5.97
N ILE A 74 5.13 6.19 6.06
CA ILE A 74 6.29 6.10 6.95
C ILE A 74 7.29 7.22 6.62
N GLU A 75 7.52 7.50 5.34
CA GLU A 75 8.45 8.54 4.92
C GLU A 75 7.96 9.96 5.29
N ILE A 76 6.65 10.20 5.28
CA ILE A 76 6.08 11.44 5.85
C ILE A 76 6.43 11.54 7.34
N TYR A 77 6.20 10.48 8.12
CA TYR A 77 6.46 10.47 9.56
C TYR A 77 7.94 10.66 9.88
N GLU A 78 8.82 9.98 9.14
CA GLU A 78 10.26 10.13 9.24
C GLU A 78 10.72 11.55 8.91
N LYS A 79 10.10 12.18 7.91
CA LYS A 79 10.42 13.56 7.57
C LYS A 79 9.99 14.54 8.66
N ILE A 80 8.83 14.33 9.28
CA ILE A 80 8.36 15.16 10.41
C ILE A 80 9.32 15.03 11.61
N GLU A 81 9.76 13.82 11.92
CA GLU A 81 10.72 13.59 13.00
C GLU A 81 12.09 14.20 12.69
N ALA A 82 12.59 14.03 11.45
CA ALA A 82 13.89 14.56 11.03
C ALA A 82 13.93 16.10 10.96
N ASP A 83 12.79 16.73 10.70
CA ASP A 83 12.65 18.20 10.72
C ASP A 83 12.37 18.74 12.14
N GLU A 84 12.40 17.90 13.17
CA GLU A 84 12.20 18.25 14.59
C GLU A 84 10.89 19.02 14.82
N ILE A 85 9.82 18.61 14.14
CA ILE A 85 8.53 19.29 14.20
C ILE A 85 7.88 19.08 15.56
N THR A 86 7.48 20.18 16.19
CA THR A 86 6.76 20.19 17.46
C THR A 86 5.25 20.27 17.24
N TYR A 87 4.47 19.97 18.28
CA TYR A 87 3.00 20.07 18.20
C TYR A 87 2.52 21.46 17.73
N GLU A 88 3.15 22.54 18.18
CA GLU A 88 2.76 23.92 17.82
C GLU A 88 2.77 24.15 16.30
N THR A 89 3.79 23.63 15.62
CA THR A 89 4.06 23.89 14.19
C THR A 89 3.46 22.84 13.24
N LEU A 90 3.00 21.71 13.77
CA LEU A 90 2.39 20.62 13.01
C LEU A 90 1.02 21.02 12.45
N SER A 91 0.71 20.59 11.22
CA SER A 91 -0.61 20.82 10.60
C SER A 91 -1.76 20.25 11.43
N GLU A 92 -2.93 20.89 11.36
CA GLU A 92 -4.11 20.49 12.13
C GLU A 92 -4.58 19.06 11.85
N ASN A 93 -4.40 18.59 10.62
CA ASN A 93 -4.70 17.22 10.23
C ASN A 93 -3.81 16.21 10.95
N LEU A 94 -2.50 16.45 10.94
CA LEU A 94 -1.52 15.58 11.59
C LEU A 94 -1.56 15.67 13.13
N LYS A 95 -1.93 16.81 13.71
CA LYS A 95 -2.22 16.93 15.15
C LYS A 95 -3.29 15.95 15.60
N LYS A 96 -4.39 15.84 14.85
CA LYS A 96 -5.48 14.88 15.14
C LYS A 96 -4.99 13.45 15.09
N ILE A 97 -4.16 13.10 14.09
CA ILE A 97 -3.56 11.78 13.97
C ILE A 97 -2.64 11.49 15.16
N TRP A 98 -1.79 12.44 15.56
CA TRP A 98 -0.86 12.25 16.66
C TRP A 98 -1.58 12.04 18.00
N ILE A 99 -2.58 12.87 18.32
CA ILE A 99 -3.41 12.71 19.52
C ILE A 99 -4.13 11.37 19.51
N LYS A 100 -4.66 10.98 18.35
CA LYS A 100 -5.33 9.68 18.19
C LYS A 100 -4.36 8.53 18.49
N GLN A 101 -3.17 8.51 17.89
CA GLN A 101 -2.18 7.45 18.17
C GLN A 101 -1.73 7.43 19.64
N LYS A 102 -1.52 8.59 20.26
CA LYS A 102 -1.20 8.69 21.70
C LYS A 102 -2.32 8.13 22.58
N THR A 103 -3.57 8.19 22.14
CA THR A 103 -4.75 7.75 22.89
C THR A 103 -5.32 6.41 22.43
N ASP A 104 -4.77 5.78 21.40
CA ASP A 104 -5.32 4.55 20.80
C ASP A 104 -5.36 3.37 21.79
N LYS A 105 -4.44 3.33 22.76
CA LYS A 105 -4.43 2.33 23.84
C LYS A 105 -5.60 2.48 24.83
N LEU A 106 -6.33 3.60 24.79
CA LEU A 106 -7.55 3.81 25.57
C LEU A 106 -8.79 3.16 24.93
N LYS A 107 -8.67 2.58 23.72
CA LYS A 107 -9.76 1.89 23.02
C LYS A 107 -10.26 0.63 23.76
N GLU A 108 -9.53 0.12 24.76
CA GLU A 108 -9.98 -0.99 25.59
C GLU A 108 -10.93 -0.50 26.70
N ASN A 109 -12.12 -1.10 26.80
CA ASN A 109 -13.25 -0.69 27.67
C ASN A 109 -12.98 -0.73 29.20
N ASN A 110 -11.72 -0.78 29.65
CA ASN A 110 -11.33 -1.02 31.04
C ASN A 110 -10.26 -0.05 31.58
N PHE A 111 -10.20 1.21 31.13
CA PHE A 111 -9.23 2.16 31.68
C PHE A 111 -9.73 2.84 32.96
N LYS A 112 -8.84 2.97 33.95
CA LYS A 112 -9.10 3.73 35.19
C LYS A 112 -9.01 5.23 34.91
N GLN A 113 -9.72 6.06 35.67
CA GLN A 113 -9.63 7.53 35.53
C GLN A 113 -8.19 8.06 35.63
N ASP A 114 -7.36 7.46 36.49
CA ASP A 114 -5.96 7.86 36.64
C ASP A 114 -5.11 7.54 35.40
N THR A 115 -5.46 6.51 34.64
CA THR A 115 -4.83 6.20 33.36
C THR A 115 -5.08 7.32 32.36
N LEU A 116 -6.33 7.78 32.24
CA LEU A 116 -6.68 8.92 31.37
C LEU A 116 -5.95 10.20 31.79
N ARG A 117 -5.93 10.50 33.09
CA ARG A 117 -5.18 11.66 33.63
C ARG A 117 -3.69 11.56 33.29
N GLY A 118 -3.11 10.36 33.33
CA GLY A 118 -1.73 10.10 32.92
C GLY A 118 -1.46 10.46 31.46
N TYR A 119 -2.28 9.99 30.52
CA TYR A 119 -2.14 10.34 29.10
C TYR A 119 -2.29 11.84 28.85
N ILE A 120 -3.25 12.50 29.52
CA ILE A 120 -3.44 13.96 29.38
C ILE A 120 -2.19 14.70 29.89
N ALA A 121 -1.64 14.29 31.04
CA ALA A 121 -0.43 14.89 31.58
C ALA A 121 0.79 14.67 30.67
N GLU A 122 0.94 13.47 30.09
CA GLU A 122 1.99 13.17 29.12
C GLU A 122 1.88 14.06 27.88
N ILE A 123 0.70 14.11 27.26
CA ILE A 123 0.45 14.97 26.09
C ILE A 123 0.73 16.44 26.42
N ALA A 124 0.29 16.93 27.57
CA ALA A 124 0.55 18.30 27.99
C ALA A 124 2.04 18.57 28.18
N ASN A 125 2.79 17.64 28.77
CA ASN A 125 4.24 17.76 28.93
C ASN A 125 4.96 17.75 27.57
N ASP A 126 4.59 16.85 26.65
CA ASP A 126 5.16 16.79 25.30
C ASP A 126 4.98 18.14 24.58
N ILE A 127 3.79 18.76 24.72
CA ILE A 127 3.49 20.07 24.12
C ILE A 127 4.29 21.19 24.81
N LEU A 128 4.27 21.27 26.15
CA LEU A 128 4.92 22.33 26.91
C LEU A 128 6.45 22.32 26.79
N ASN A 129 7.05 21.12 26.72
CA ASN A 129 8.48 20.93 26.56
C ASN A 129 8.92 21.02 25.09
N ARG A 130 7.98 21.22 24.16
CA ARG A 130 8.25 21.31 22.71
C ARG A 130 8.98 20.08 22.19
N GLU A 131 8.55 18.90 22.63
CA GLU A 131 9.09 17.63 22.18
C GLU A 131 8.84 17.43 20.68
N THR A 132 9.80 16.78 20.02
CA THR A 132 9.66 16.38 18.62
C THR A 132 8.56 15.33 18.48
N ILE A 133 7.65 15.57 17.53
CA ILE A 133 6.55 14.67 17.23
C ILE A 133 7.08 13.39 16.59
N ARG A 134 6.73 12.26 17.21
CA ARG A 134 6.95 10.91 16.70
C ARG A 134 5.61 10.21 16.50
N PHE A 135 5.39 9.67 15.32
CA PHE A 135 4.25 8.84 15.00
C PHE A 135 4.61 7.36 15.13
N ASP A 136 3.62 6.56 15.52
CA ASP A 136 3.73 5.11 15.49
C ASP A 136 3.64 4.64 14.02
N LYS A 137 4.72 4.04 13.54
CA LYS A 137 4.89 3.53 12.16
C LYS A 137 4.23 2.16 11.96
N ASP A 138 3.97 1.43 13.04
CA ASP A 138 3.35 0.10 13.01
C ASP A 138 1.83 0.22 13.11
N ASN A 139 1.33 1.22 13.85
CA ASN A 139 -0.09 1.52 14.00
C ASN A 139 -0.64 2.39 12.85
N LEU A 140 -0.62 1.83 11.65
CA LEU A 140 -1.28 2.40 10.47
C LEU A 140 -2.65 1.73 10.30
N GLU A 141 -3.74 2.49 10.44
CA GLU A 141 -5.14 1.98 10.49
C GLU A 141 -5.67 1.30 9.21
N PHE A 142 -4.83 1.08 8.21
CA PHE A 142 -5.22 0.59 6.89
C PHE A 142 -4.67 -0.79 6.51
N SER A 143 -4.05 -1.53 7.44
CA SER A 143 -3.44 -2.83 7.11
C SER A 143 -4.45 -3.84 6.53
N GLY A 144 -4.06 -4.51 5.44
CA GLY A 144 -4.79 -5.65 4.88
C GLY A 144 -6.12 -5.36 4.20
N ASN A 145 -6.53 -4.11 3.94
CA ASN A 145 -7.79 -3.83 3.22
C ASN A 145 -7.77 -2.46 2.53
N LEU A 146 -6.66 -2.08 1.91
CA LEU A 146 -6.51 -0.83 1.16
C LEU A 146 -7.26 -0.90 -0.18
N ASP A 147 -8.13 0.07 -0.44
CA ASP A 147 -8.66 0.38 -1.76
C ASP A 147 -8.54 1.88 -2.03
N ALA A 148 -8.91 2.32 -3.23
CA ALA A 148 -8.83 3.73 -3.60
C ALA A 148 -9.68 4.66 -2.72
N ARG A 149 -10.76 4.17 -2.05
CA ARG A 149 -11.50 5.00 -1.10
C ARG A 149 -10.67 5.22 0.16
N LYS A 150 -10.15 4.16 0.75
CA LYS A 150 -9.29 4.29 1.94
C LYS A 150 -8.04 5.13 1.69
N ILE A 151 -7.45 5.03 0.50
CA ILE A 151 -6.30 5.87 0.13
C ILE A 151 -6.71 7.35 0.02
N ARG A 152 -7.91 7.65 -0.48
CA ARG A 152 -8.46 9.02 -0.47
C ARG A 152 -8.76 9.52 0.94
N ASP A 153 -9.34 8.68 1.80
CA ASP A 153 -9.59 9.03 3.21
C ASP A 153 -8.27 9.29 3.95
N LEU A 154 -7.23 8.51 3.63
CA LEU A 154 -5.87 8.72 4.13
C LEU A 154 -5.29 10.05 3.64
N ALA A 155 -5.46 10.37 2.35
CA ALA A 155 -5.05 11.65 1.79
C ALA A 155 -5.74 12.83 2.49
N ASP A 156 -7.04 12.74 2.74
CA ASP A 156 -7.80 13.76 3.45
C ASP A 156 -7.39 13.88 4.93
N SER A 157 -7.12 12.76 5.60
CA SER A 157 -6.73 12.74 7.01
C SER A 157 -5.31 13.27 7.26
N ILE A 158 -4.38 13.05 6.33
CA ILE A 158 -3.00 13.57 6.42
C ILE A 158 -2.90 14.98 5.81
N GLY A 159 -3.63 15.26 4.73
CA GLY A 159 -3.65 16.53 4.02
C GLY A 159 -2.83 16.57 2.73
N PHE A 160 -2.46 15.43 2.13
CA PHE A 160 -1.84 15.41 0.80
C PHE A 160 -2.90 15.33 -0.32
N GLN A 161 -2.52 15.69 -1.54
CA GLN A 161 -3.44 15.73 -2.66
C GLN A 161 -3.96 14.33 -3.03
N LYS A 162 -5.28 14.23 -3.25
CA LYS A 162 -5.93 13.01 -3.73
C LYS A 162 -5.57 12.73 -5.19
N THR A 163 -5.26 11.48 -5.49
CA THR A 163 -5.19 10.98 -6.86
C THR A 163 -6.60 10.67 -7.39
N VAL A 164 -6.83 11.05 -8.64
CA VAL A 164 -8.05 10.75 -9.39
C VAL A 164 -7.94 9.35 -10.00
N ASN A 165 -9.06 8.64 -10.18
CA ASN A 165 -9.11 7.25 -10.66
C ASN A 165 -8.61 6.22 -9.62
N GLY A 166 -8.56 4.94 -9.97
CA GLY A 166 -8.27 3.84 -9.04
C GLY A 166 -9.47 2.95 -8.71
N GLN A 167 -10.52 2.98 -9.52
CA GLN A 167 -11.66 2.06 -9.38
C GLN A 167 -11.21 0.60 -9.35
N ASN A 168 -10.23 0.27 -10.19
CA ASN A 168 -9.66 -1.07 -10.33
C ASN A 168 -8.91 -1.58 -9.08
N LEU A 169 -8.47 -0.69 -8.17
CA LEU A 169 -7.89 -1.12 -6.89
C LEU A 169 -8.92 -1.84 -6.01
N VAL A 170 -10.20 -1.48 -6.13
CA VAL A 170 -11.30 -2.16 -5.40
C VAL A 170 -11.38 -3.62 -5.87
N ASP A 171 -11.30 -3.84 -7.17
CA ASP A 171 -11.37 -5.18 -7.76
C ASP A 171 -10.15 -6.02 -7.40
N ILE A 172 -8.94 -5.47 -7.56
CA ILE A 172 -7.69 -6.12 -7.16
C ILE A 172 -7.75 -6.57 -5.69
N LYS A 173 -8.17 -5.66 -4.80
CA LYS A 173 -8.32 -5.96 -3.37
C LYS A 173 -9.36 -7.06 -3.13
N ASN A 174 -10.53 -6.97 -3.76
CA ASN A 174 -11.59 -7.94 -3.56
C ASN A 174 -11.17 -9.34 -4.03
N LYS A 175 -10.49 -9.44 -5.18
CA LYS A 175 -9.94 -10.71 -5.67
C LYS A 175 -8.85 -11.24 -4.75
N ARG A 176 -7.92 -10.40 -4.31
CA ARG A 176 -6.89 -10.77 -3.31
C ARG A 176 -7.53 -11.30 -2.03
N ASN A 177 -8.55 -10.63 -1.49
CA ASN A 177 -9.22 -11.03 -0.26
C ASN A 177 -9.88 -12.41 -0.39
N ARG A 178 -10.59 -12.65 -1.49
CA ARG A 178 -11.23 -13.96 -1.76
C ARG A 178 -10.19 -15.09 -1.82
N LEU A 179 -9.05 -14.84 -2.46
CA LEU A 179 -7.93 -15.80 -2.50
C LEU A 179 -7.32 -16.02 -1.11
N ALA A 180 -7.01 -14.94 -0.39
CA ALA A 180 -6.33 -15.00 0.91
C ALA A 180 -7.17 -15.65 2.00
N HIS A 181 -8.49 -15.51 1.95
CA HIS A 181 -9.41 -16.18 2.87
C HIS A 181 -9.79 -17.61 2.46
N GLY A 182 -9.32 -18.08 1.29
CA GLY A 182 -9.67 -19.39 0.76
C GLY A 182 -11.14 -19.50 0.34
N GLU A 183 -11.84 -18.38 0.15
CA GLU A 183 -13.23 -18.35 -0.29
C GLU A 183 -13.36 -18.86 -1.73
N HIS A 184 -12.37 -18.57 -2.57
CA HIS A 184 -12.29 -18.98 -3.97
C HIS A 184 -10.91 -19.56 -4.28
N THR A 185 -10.86 -20.54 -5.18
CA THR A 185 -9.59 -21.04 -5.71
C THR A 185 -8.97 -20.03 -6.69
N PHE A 186 -7.68 -20.21 -7.02
CA PHE A 186 -7.05 -19.44 -8.09
C PHE A 186 -7.76 -19.62 -9.43
N TYR A 187 -8.26 -20.83 -9.72
CA TYR A 187 -9.03 -21.07 -10.93
C TYR A 187 -10.32 -20.26 -10.96
N ASP A 188 -11.07 -20.25 -9.86
CA ASP A 188 -12.33 -19.49 -9.75
C ASP A 188 -12.15 -18.00 -9.94
N VAL A 189 -11.04 -17.45 -9.47
CA VAL A 189 -10.73 -16.02 -9.62
C VAL A 189 -10.18 -15.70 -11.01
N GLY A 190 -9.31 -16.55 -11.56
CA GLY A 190 -8.56 -16.26 -12.78
C GLY A 190 -9.32 -16.55 -14.07
N LYS A 191 -10.27 -17.50 -14.07
CA LYS A 191 -10.94 -17.98 -15.29
C LYS A 191 -11.74 -16.91 -16.03
N ASP A 192 -12.11 -15.83 -15.34
CA ASP A 192 -12.90 -14.72 -15.87
C ASP A 192 -12.03 -13.60 -16.47
N TYR A 193 -10.70 -13.78 -16.53
CA TYR A 193 -9.75 -12.76 -16.99
C TYR A 193 -8.80 -13.32 -18.04
N THR A 194 -8.48 -12.48 -19.02
CA THR A 194 -7.41 -12.69 -20.00
C THR A 194 -6.09 -12.11 -19.47
N VAL A 195 -4.98 -12.45 -20.13
CA VAL A 195 -3.68 -11.85 -19.82
C VAL A 195 -3.69 -10.33 -20.08
N ASN A 196 -4.40 -9.86 -21.12
CA ASN A 196 -4.52 -8.44 -21.39
C ASN A 196 -5.31 -7.69 -20.29
N ASP A 197 -6.39 -8.28 -19.77
CA ASP A 197 -7.15 -7.65 -18.67
C ASP A 197 -6.25 -7.40 -17.45
N VAL A 198 -5.45 -8.39 -17.04
CA VAL A 198 -4.53 -8.21 -15.89
C VAL A 198 -3.38 -7.25 -16.19
N ILE A 199 -2.97 -7.09 -17.45
CA ILE A 199 -2.00 -6.06 -17.86
C ILE A 199 -2.59 -4.66 -17.75
N GLU A 200 -3.87 -4.48 -18.07
CA GLU A 200 -4.58 -3.22 -17.85
C GLU A 200 -4.63 -2.89 -16.35
N PHE A 201 -5.03 -3.85 -15.50
CA PHE A 201 -4.97 -3.72 -14.04
C PHE A 201 -3.58 -3.30 -13.55
N LYS A 202 -2.51 -3.92 -14.07
CA LYS A 202 -1.13 -3.57 -13.72
C LYS A 202 -0.81 -2.12 -14.10
N THR A 203 -1.11 -1.74 -15.33
CA THR A 203 -0.77 -0.42 -15.89
C THR A 203 -1.46 0.70 -15.13
N GLU A 204 -2.75 0.53 -14.86
CA GLU A 204 -3.50 1.48 -14.04
C GLU A 204 -3.00 1.55 -12.60
N THR A 205 -2.64 0.41 -12.01
CA THR A 205 -2.06 0.38 -10.66
C THR A 205 -0.74 1.13 -10.61
N PHE A 206 0.13 0.95 -11.61
CA PHE A 206 1.39 1.68 -11.69
C PHE A 206 1.17 3.18 -11.77
N ASN A 207 0.30 3.63 -12.68
CA ASN A 207 0.00 5.05 -12.86
C ASN A 207 -0.59 5.66 -11.58
N TYR A 208 -1.58 4.99 -10.98
CA TYR A 208 -2.21 5.46 -9.76
C TYR A 208 -1.20 5.62 -8.60
N LEU A 209 -0.32 4.64 -8.42
CA LEU A 209 0.69 4.68 -7.35
C LEU A 209 1.79 5.71 -7.64
N SER A 210 2.19 5.89 -8.90
CA SER A 210 3.10 6.97 -9.31
C SER A 210 2.53 8.35 -8.98
N ASP A 211 1.24 8.56 -9.23
CA ASP A 211 0.56 9.81 -8.88
C ASP A 211 0.52 10.03 -7.37
N ILE A 212 0.22 8.99 -6.59
CA ILE A 212 0.24 9.07 -5.12
C ILE A 212 1.63 9.44 -4.60
N ILE A 213 2.68 8.75 -5.09
CA ILE A 213 4.08 9.06 -4.73
C ILE A 213 4.39 10.52 -5.04
N THR A 214 3.96 11.01 -6.20
CA THR A 214 4.18 12.40 -6.62
C THR A 214 3.44 13.39 -5.71
N ASN A 215 2.18 13.12 -5.37
CA ASN A 215 1.40 13.95 -4.46
C ASN A 215 2.01 14.01 -3.05
N ILE A 216 2.54 12.90 -2.56
CA ILE A 216 3.22 12.84 -1.25
C ILE A 216 4.59 13.52 -1.30
N ASP A 217 5.34 13.36 -2.38
CA ASP A 217 6.61 14.06 -2.58
C ASP A 217 6.41 15.58 -2.61
N HIS A 218 5.36 16.04 -3.27
CA HIS A 218 4.96 17.44 -3.24
C HIS A 218 4.58 17.90 -1.83
N PHE A 219 3.79 17.12 -1.09
CA PHE A 219 3.44 17.41 0.30
C PHE A 219 4.67 17.54 1.21
N ILE A 220 5.64 16.65 1.05
CA ILE A 220 6.91 16.67 1.81
C ILE A 220 7.77 17.87 1.41
N SER A 221 8.01 18.07 0.12
CA SER A 221 8.91 19.12 -0.39
C SER A 221 8.41 20.53 -0.10
N THR A 222 7.09 20.73 -0.08
CA THR A 222 6.47 22.02 0.30
C THR A 222 6.29 22.19 1.81
N GLN A 223 6.73 21.21 2.60
CA GLN A 223 6.53 21.17 4.05
C GLN A 223 5.07 21.36 4.48
N ALA A 224 4.12 20.85 3.69
CA ALA A 224 2.69 21.00 3.94
C ALA A 224 2.20 20.28 5.21
N TYR A 225 3.08 19.50 5.87
CA TYR A 225 2.86 18.99 7.22
C TYR A 225 3.00 20.06 8.32
N LYS A 226 3.42 21.28 7.99
CA LYS A 226 3.44 22.44 8.91
C LYS A 226 2.19 23.30 8.76
N ILE A 227 1.84 24.04 9.80
CA ILE A 227 0.84 25.13 9.69
C ILE A 227 1.30 26.18 8.68
N LYS A 228 0.36 26.67 7.85
CA LYS A 228 0.62 27.83 6.99
C LYS A 228 0.47 29.10 7.83
N ASN A 229 1.54 29.88 7.94
CA ASN A 229 1.52 31.22 8.52
C ASN A 229 0.81 32.21 7.61
#